data_AF-A0A845G8M7-F1
#
_entry.id   AF-A0A845G8M7-F1
#
_cell.length_a   1.000
_cell.length_b   1.000
_cell.length_c   1.000
_cell.angle_alpha   90.00
_cell.angle_beta   90.00
_cell.angle_gamma   90.00
#
_symmetry.space_group_name_H-M   'P 1'
#
loop_
_entity.id
_entity.type
_entity.pdbx_description
1 polymer ?
#
loop_
_entity_poly.entity_id
_entity_poly.type
_entity_poly.pdbx_seq_one_letter_code
_entity_poly.pdbx_strand_id
1 'polypeptide(L)'
;CALPRAMRPRVAARWADLLAPGALLAGYFFFDEAPKGPPFGIARAELDALLQAGFECVADDAVGDSIPVFKGKERWMVWRRRGEIGG
;
A
#
# COMPACT_ATOMS: atom_id res chain seq x y z
N CYS A 1 0.22 8.43 -3.78
CA CYS A 1 1.34 8.99 -2.97
C CYS A 1 2.18 9.96 -3.82
N ALA A 2 2.82 10.97 -3.23
CA ALA A 2 3.74 11.88 -3.95
C ALA A 2 5.11 11.25 -4.28
N LEU A 3 5.39 10.06 -3.75
CA LEU A 3 6.59 9.29 -4.01
C LEU A 3 6.71 8.92 -5.52
N PRO A 4 7.86 9.21 -6.18
CA PRO A 4 8.11 8.75 -7.55
C PRO A 4 7.95 7.23 -7.68
N ARG A 5 7.38 6.76 -8.80
CA ARG A 5 7.09 5.33 -9.03
C ARG A 5 8.32 4.43 -8.86
N ALA A 6 9.48 4.89 -9.34
CA ALA A 6 10.75 4.18 -9.23
C ALA A 6 11.24 3.94 -7.80
N MET A 7 10.74 4.70 -6.81
CA MET A 7 11.12 4.51 -5.40
C MET A 7 10.24 3.48 -4.67
N ARG A 8 9.09 3.10 -5.22
CA ARG A 8 8.11 2.22 -4.56
C ARG A 8 8.72 0.89 -4.08
N PRO A 9 9.53 0.15 -4.88
CA PRO A 9 10.13 -1.10 -4.42
C PRO A 9 11.06 -0.91 -3.21
N ARG A 10 11.87 0.17 -3.22
CA ARG A 10 12.79 0.48 -2.12
C ARG A 10 12.05 0.84 -0.84
N VAL A 11 10.94 1.57 -0.95
CA VAL A 11 10.11 1.94 0.19
C VAL A 11 9.36 0.73 0.75
N ALA A 12 8.80 -0.13 -0.10
CA ALA A 12 8.16 -1.38 0.32
C ALA A 12 9.14 -2.30 1.06
N ALA A 13 10.35 -2.48 0.53
CA ALA A 13 11.42 -3.23 1.20
C ALA A 13 11.78 -2.60 2.56
N ARG A 14 11.96 -1.27 2.60
CA ARG A 14 12.30 -0.58 3.85
C ARG A 14 11.22 -0.71 4.92
N TRP A 15 9.93 -0.74 4.56
CA TRP A 15 8.87 -1.03 5.51
C TRP A 15 8.98 -2.45 6.07
N ALA A 16 9.30 -3.44 5.22
CA ALA A 16 9.48 -4.82 5.66
C ALA A 16 10.68 -5.00 6.60
N ASP A 17 11.76 -4.23 6.39
CA ASP A 17 12.97 -4.24 7.25
C ASP A 17 12.73 -3.60 8.62
N LEU A 18 11.86 -2.58 8.69
CA LEU A 18 11.62 -1.81 9.92
C LEU A 18 10.51 -2.40 10.79
N LEU A 19 9.54 -3.09 10.20
CA LEU A 19 8.39 -3.63 10.90
C LEU A 19 8.69 -5.03 11.44
N ALA A 20 8.47 -5.23 12.74
CA ALA A 20 8.55 -6.55 13.35
C ALA A 20 7.49 -7.52 12.78
N PRO A 21 7.70 -8.85 12.83
CA PRO A 21 6.67 -9.84 12.53
C PRO A 21 5.34 -9.51 13.21
N GLY A 22 4.25 -9.54 12.45
CA GLY A 22 2.90 -9.23 12.93
C GLY A 22 2.54 -7.75 13.02
N ALA A 23 3.49 -6.83 12.84
CA ALA A 23 3.21 -5.39 12.85
C ALA A 23 2.36 -4.96 11.63
N LEU A 24 1.65 -3.83 11.76
CA LEU A 24 0.70 -3.35 10.76
C LEU A 24 1.23 -2.14 9.98
N LEU A 25 1.11 -2.22 8.65
CA LEU A 25 1.17 -1.10 7.72
C LEU A 25 -0.28 -0.77 7.33
N ALA A 26 -0.83 0.31 7.88
CA ALA A 26 -2.22 0.72 7.66
C ALA A 26 -2.28 2.14 7.09
N GLY A 27 -3.20 2.38 6.16
CA GLY A 27 -3.44 3.71 5.62
C GLY A 27 -4.34 3.76 4.41
N TYR A 28 -4.49 4.96 3.86
CA TYR A 28 -5.17 5.18 2.59
C TYR A 28 -4.24 4.89 1.42
N PHE A 29 -4.70 4.02 0.52
CA PHE A 29 -4.03 3.70 -0.73
C PHE A 29 -4.82 4.30 -1.89
N PHE A 30 -4.14 5.11 -2.70
CA PHE A 30 -4.73 5.82 -3.84
C PHE A 30 -4.51 5.04 -5.14
N PHE A 31 -5.62 4.62 -5.75
CA PHE A 31 -5.72 3.88 -6.99
C PHE A 31 -6.17 4.80 -8.12
N ASP A 32 -5.33 4.94 -9.13
CA ASP A 32 -5.62 5.69 -10.35
C ASP A 32 -4.65 5.21 -11.44
N GLU A 33 -5.07 5.26 -12.70
CA GLU A 33 -4.25 4.92 -13.87
C GLU A 33 -3.65 6.18 -14.52
N ALA A 34 -4.05 7.37 -14.06
CA ALA A 34 -3.54 8.63 -14.58
C ALA A 34 -1.99 8.64 -14.61
N PRO A 35 -1.38 9.00 -15.76
CA PRO A 35 0.08 9.03 -15.89
C PRO A 35 0.72 10.20 -15.11
N LYS A 36 -0.07 11.22 -14.78
CA LYS A 36 0.37 12.42 -14.06
C LYS A 36 0.15 12.27 -12.55
N GLY A 37 0.98 12.94 -11.77
CA GLY A 37 0.86 13.10 -10.33
C GLY A 37 1.65 14.34 -9.89
N PRO A 38 1.78 14.61 -8.58
CA PRO A 38 1.27 13.83 -7.45
C PRO A 38 -0.21 14.13 -7.09
N PRO A 39 -0.92 13.21 -6.38
CA PRO A 39 -0.46 11.86 -6.03
C PRO A 39 -0.44 10.94 -7.26
N PHE A 40 0.60 10.11 -7.36
CA PHE A 40 0.65 9.04 -8.35
C PHE A 40 -0.22 7.87 -7.87
N GLY A 41 -1.22 7.51 -8.67
CA GLY A 41 -2.01 6.29 -8.49
C GLY A 41 -1.17 5.03 -8.70
N ILE A 42 -1.62 3.93 -8.10
CA ILE A 42 -1.07 2.59 -8.29
C ILE A 42 -2.20 1.64 -8.69
N ALA A 43 -1.93 0.65 -9.54
CA ALA A 43 -2.89 -0.41 -9.80
C ALA A 43 -2.89 -1.42 -8.63
N ARG A 44 -4.01 -2.09 -8.36
CA ARG A 44 -4.08 -3.08 -7.27
C ARG A 44 -3.06 -4.20 -7.44
N ALA A 45 -2.94 -4.76 -8.64
CA ALA A 45 -1.96 -5.81 -8.92
C ALA A 45 -0.50 -5.35 -8.72
N GLU A 46 -0.18 -4.08 -9.02
CA GLU A 46 1.16 -3.52 -8.79
C GLU A 46 1.43 -3.39 -7.28
N LEU A 47 0.44 -2.94 -6.49
CA LEU A 47 0.55 -2.86 -5.04
C LEU A 47 0.73 -4.26 -4.42
N ASP A 48 -0.06 -5.23 -4.86
CA ASP A 48 0.04 -6.62 -4.42
C ASP A 48 1.44 -7.19 -4.70
N ALA A 49 1.97 -6.99 -5.92
CA ALA A 49 3.32 -7.43 -6.29
C ALA A 49 4.43 -6.80 -5.43
N LEU A 50 4.23 -5.56 -4.96
CA LEU A 50 5.19 -4.88 -4.07
C LEU A 50 5.14 -5.40 -2.63
N LEU A 51 3.95 -5.72 -2.10
CA LEU A 51 3.74 -5.96 -0.68
C LEU A 51 3.60 -7.44 -0.31
N GLN A 52 3.01 -8.28 -1.16
CA GLN A 52 2.62 -9.65 -0.77
C GLN A 52 3.80 -10.55 -0.36
N ALA A 53 5.01 -10.25 -0.84
CA ALA A 53 6.23 -10.96 -0.44
C ALA A 53 6.53 -10.81 1.06
N GLY A 54 6.34 -9.62 1.62
CA GLY A 54 6.63 -9.32 3.03
C GLY A 54 5.38 -9.21 3.92
N PHE A 55 4.19 -9.05 3.31
CA PHE A 55 2.97 -8.69 4.00
C PHE A 55 1.77 -9.52 3.54
N GLU A 56 0.76 -9.58 4.39
CA GLU A 56 -0.56 -10.13 4.13
C GLU A 56 -1.59 -8.99 4.25
N CYS A 57 -2.46 -8.82 3.25
CA CYS A 57 -3.55 -7.86 3.34
C CYS A 57 -4.64 -8.44 4.25
N VAL A 58 -4.91 -7.79 5.39
CA VAL A 58 -5.89 -8.25 6.38
C VAL A 58 -7.17 -7.41 6.40
N ALA A 59 -7.14 -6.20 5.82
CA ALA A 59 -8.33 -5.39 5.58
C ALA A 59 -8.18 -4.59 4.28
N ASP A 60 -9.30 -4.40 3.59
CA ASP A 60 -9.39 -3.66 2.34
C ASP A 60 -10.80 -3.10 2.17
N ASP A 61 -11.00 -1.87 2.63
CA ASP A 61 -12.30 -1.24 2.77
C ASP A 61 -12.46 -0.03 1.84
N ALA A 62 -13.67 0.13 1.28
CA ALA A 62 -14.01 1.33 0.54
C ALA A 62 -14.14 2.52 1.50
N VAL A 63 -13.72 3.71 1.04
CA VAL A 63 -13.81 4.94 1.82
C VAL A 63 -15.01 5.75 1.37
N GLY A 64 -16.00 5.91 2.25
CA GLY A 64 -17.24 6.64 1.94
C GLY A 64 -17.07 8.16 1.92
N ASP A 65 -16.20 8.69 2.79
CA ASP A 65 -16.14 10.12 3.13
C ASP A 65 -14.88 10.82 2.58
N SER A 66 -14.29 10.30 1.49
CA SER A 66 -13.18 10.96 0.81
C SER A 66 -13.59 12.32 0.24
N ILE A 67 -12.68 13.30 0.26
CA ILE A 67 -12.87 14.57 -0.46
C ILE A 67 -13.09 14.32 -1.97
N PRO A 68 -13.78 15.22 -2.70
CA PRO A 68 -14.24 14.94 -4.07
C PRO A 68 -13.17 14.44 -5.05
N VAL A 69 -11.94 14.92 -4.95
CA VAL A 69 -10.82 14.52 -5.84
C VAL A 69 -10.34 13.08 -5.62
N PHE A 70 -10.62 12.49 -4.45
CA PHE A 70 -10.23 11.13 -4.07
C PHE A 70 -11.39 10.15 -3.98
N LYS A 71 -12.63 10.64 -4.13
CA LYS A 71 -13.83 9.81 -4.08
C LYS A 71 -13.77 8.67 -5.09
N GLY A 72 -13.95 7.44 -4.61
CA GLY A 72 -13.88 6.21 -5.41
C GLY A 72 -12.47 5.82 -5.86
N LYS A 73 -11.43 6.56 -5.47
CA LYS A 73 -10.03 6.33 -5.83
C LYS A 73 -9.16 5.93 -4.64
N GLU A 74 -9.65 6.03 -3.42
CA GLU A 74 -8.91 5.61 -2.23
C GLU A 74 -9.60 4.45 -1.53
N ARG A 75 -8.76 3.59 -0.93
CA ARG A 75 -9.20 2.49 -0.08
C ARG A 75 -8.42 2.52 1.22
N TRP A 76 -9.10 2.22 2.32
CA TRP A 76 -8.43 1.96 3.58
C TRP A 76 -7.92 0.53 3.54
N MET A 77 -6.61 0.33 3.66
CA MET A 77 -6.04 -1.01 3.68
C MET A 77 -5.13 -1.21 4.87
N VAL A 78 -5.13 -2.43 5.40
CA VAL A 78 -4.26 -2.86 6.48
C VAL A 78 -3.48 -4.08 6.02
N TRP A 79 -2.15 -3.98 6.11
CA TRP A 79 -1.19 -5.00 5.72
C TRP A 79 -0.42 -5.46 6.95
N ARG A 80 -0.44 -6.76 7.24
CA ARG A 80 0.28 -7.36 8.35
C ARG A 80 1.61 -7.91 7.89
N ARG A 81 2.71 -7.53 8.55
CA ARG A 81 4.05 -8.07 8.29
C ARG A 81 4.07 -9.56 8.57
N ARG A 82 4.46 -10.35 7.57
CA ARG A 82 4.70 -11.80 7.75
C ARG A 82 5.88 -12.01 8.69
N GLY A 83 5.81 -12.98 9.58
CA GLY A 83 7.01 -13.45 10.26
C GLY A 83 7.82 -14.36 9.35
N GLU A 84 9.13 -14.44 9.56
CA GLU A 84 9.80 -15.71 9.26
C GLU A 84 9.16 -16.74 10.19
N ILE A 85 8.78 -17.89 9.65
CA ILE A 85 8.45 -19.05 10.48
C ILE A 85 9.78 -19.42 11.15
N GLY A 86 10.04 -18.89 12.34
CA GLY A 86 11.15 -19.31 13.16
C GLY A 86 10.96 -20.80 13.46
N GLY A 87 11.83 -21.63 12.89
CA GLY A 87 12.17 -22.95 13.41
C GLY A 87 13.16 -22.85 14.55
#